data_AF-A0A5U4WXG9-F1
#
_entry.id   AF-A0A5U4WXG9-F1
#
_cell.length_a   1.000
_cell.length_b   1.000
_cell.length_c   1.000
_cell.angle_alpha   90.00
_cell.angle_beta   90.00
_cell.angle_gamma   90.00
#
_symmetry.space_group_name_H-M   'P 1'
#
loop_
_entity.id
_entity.type
_entity.pdbx_description
1 polymer ?
#
loop_
_entity_poly.entity_id
_entity_poly.type
_entity_poly.pdbx_seq_one_letter_code
_entity_poly.pdbx_strand_id
1 'polypeptide(L)' 'MSGLNLAATTKEEQDKVAIDLVASGVVYKERLAMPVVAELVVREQPEHLREYFRARLEYLRNSRTRMP' A
#
# COMPACT_ATOMS: atom_id res chain seq x y z
N MET A 1 -14.52 9.09 21.46
CA MET A 1 -13.93 8.34 20.34
C MET A 1 -12.73 9.12 19.85
N SER A 2 -11.52 8.74 20.26
CA SER A 2 -10.27 9.36 19.82
C SER A 2 -10.08 9.07 18.34
N GLY A 3 -10.58 9.98 17.50
CA GLY A 3 -10.56 9.85 16.06
C GLY A 3 -9.12 9.90 15.54
N LEU A 4 -8.70 8.83 14.87
CA LEU A 4 -7.56 8.85 13.95
C LEU A 4 -7.93 9.76 12.76
N ASN A 5 -7.83 11.06 12.96
CA ASN A 5 -8.04 12.03 11.90
C ASN A 5 -6.78 12.08 11.03
N LEU A 6 -6.77 11.30 9.96
CA LEU A 6 -5.70 11.30 8.96
C LEU A 6 -5.48 12.69 8.34
N ALA A 7 -6.51 13.54 8.26
CA ALA A 7 -6.35 14.88 7.73
C ALA A 7 -5.61 15.82 8.71
N ALA A 8 -5.50 15.44 9.99
CA ALA A 8 -4.76 16.17 11.00
C ALA A 8 -3.29 15.70 11.14
N THR A 9 -2.91 14.61 10.48
CA THR A 9 -1.53 14.10 10.47
C THR A 9 -0.66 14.85 9.46
N THR A 10 0.66 14.64 9.51
CA THR A 10 1.56 15.28 8.54
C THR A 10 1.31 14.76 7.12
N LYS A 11 1.74 15.55 6.12
CA LYS A 11 1.58 15.16 4.71
C LYS A 11 2.31 13.85 4.40
N GLU A 12 3.47 13.64 5.00
CA GLU A 12 4.26 12.42 4.87
C GLU A 12 3.54 11.19 5.43
N GLU A 13 2.86 11.33 6.58
CA GLU A 13 2.05 10.25 7.16
C GLU A 13 0.84 9.93 6.27
N GLN A 14 0.17 10.96 5.75
CA GLN A 14 -0.93 10.79 4.80
C GLN A 14 -0.46 10.05 3.53
N ASP A 15 0.69 10.43 2.99
CA ASP A 15 1.23 9.84 1.78
C ASP A 15 1.68 8.38 2.01
N LYS A 16 2.25 8.06 3.19
CA LYS A 16 2.53 6.67 3.59
C LYS A 16 1.26 5.82 3.68
N VAL A 17 0.18 6.35 4.23
CA VAL A 17 -1.11 5.63 4.29
C VAL A 17 -1.70 5.44 2.89
N ALA A 18 -1.57 6.41 2.00
CA ALA A 18 -1.97 6.26 0.60
C ALA A 18 -1.17 5.14 -0.09
N ILE A 19 0.15 5.09 0.13
CA ILE A 19 1.02 4.03 -0.40
C ILE A 19 0.64 2.66 0.15
N ASP A 20 0.38 2.56 1.45
CA ASP A 20 -0.11 1.34 2.10
C ASP A 20 -1.40 0.83 1.45
N LEU A 21 -2.34 1.74 1.16
CA LEU A 21 -3.59 1.41 0.50
C LEU A 21 -3.35 0.84 -0.91
N VAL A 22 -2.48 1.47 -1.70
CA VAL A 22 -2.14 0.99 -3.05
C VAL A 22 -1.46 -0.38 -2.98
N ALA A 23 -0.51 -0.57 -2.06
CA ALA A 23 0.16 -1.86 -1.87
C ALA A 23 -0.84 -2.96 -1.47
N SER A 24 -1.79 -2.64 -0.58
CA SER A 24 -2.86 -3.56 -0.20
C SER A 24 -3.77 -3.93 -1.36
N GLY A 25 -4.09 -2.99 -2.25
CA GLY A 25 -4.88 -3.23 -3.46
C GLY A 25 -4.18 -4.16 -4.45
N VAL A 26 -2.85 -4.08 -4.57
CA VAL A 26 -2.08 -5.03 -5.38
C VAL A 26 -2.16 -6.43 -4.78
N VAL A 27 -1.86 -6.61 -3.50
CA VAL A 27 -1.92 -7.93 -2.84
C VAL A 27 -3.33 -8.52 -2.89
N TYR A 28 -4.37 -7.69 -2.74
CA TYR A 28 -5.75 -8.14 -2.86
C TYR A 28 -6.07 -8.65 -4.28
N LYS A 29 -5.66 -7.91 -5.31
CA LYS A 29 -5.83 -8.35 -6.72
C LYS A 29 -5.04 -9.63 -7.03
N GLU A 30 -3.80 -9.72 -6.55
CA GLU A 30 -2.97 -10.93 -6.68
C GLU A 30 -3.66 -12.16 -6.06
N ARG A 31 -4.26 -12.01 -4.87
CA ARG A 31 -4.96 -13.10 -4.16
C ARG A 31 -6.26 -13.53 -4.83
N LEU A 32 -6.98 -12.60 -5.46
CA LEU A 32 -8.20 -12.90 -6.21
C LEU A 32 -7.96 -13.37 -7.65
N ALA A 33 -6.70 -13.65 -8.02
CA ALA A 33 -6.29 -14.02 -9.38
C ALA A 33 -6.73 -12.99 -10.45
N MET A 34 -6.88 -11.71 -10.07
CA MET A 34 -7.13 -10.61 -11.00
C MET A 34 -5.81 -10.12 -11.61
N PRO A 35 -5.82 -9.68 -12.88
CA PRO A 35 -4.62 -9.16 -13.51
C PRO A 35 -4.18 -7.84 -12.83
N VAL A 36 -2.99 -7.85 -12.23
CA VAL A 36 -2.35 -6.66 -11.68
C VAL A 36 -0.85 -6.68 -11.98
N VAL A 37 -0.31 -5.53 -12.38
CA VAL A 37 1.13 -5.37 -12.66
C VAL A 37 1.73 -4.51 -11.57
N ALA A 38 2.26 -5.14 -10.51
CA ALA A 38 2.83 -4.45 -9.36
C ALA A 38 3.93 -3.45 -9.76
N GLU A 39 4.73 -3.77 -10.78
CA GLU A 39 5.81 -2.89 -11.25
C GLU A 39 5.30 -1.60 -11.90
N LEU A 40 4.18 -1.67 -12.61
CA LEU A 40 3.54 -0.47 -13.19
C LEU A 40 3.08 0.47 -12.07
N VAL A 41 2.44 -0.11 -11.05
CA VAL A 41 1.98 0.62 -9.87
C VAL A 41 3.13 1.28 -9.12
N VAL A 42 4.27 0.62 -8.97
CA VAL A 42 5.48 1.22 -8.38
C VAL A 42 5.97 2.43 -9.18
N ARG A 43 5.94 2.35 -10.51
CA ARG A 43 6.42 3.44 -11.39
C ARG A 43 5.53 4.67 -11.31
N GLU A 44 4.22 4.48 -11.12
CA GLU A 44 3.24 5.55 -10.89
C GLU A 44 3.43 6.24 -9.53
N GLN A 45 4.02 5.56 -8.54
CA GLN A 45 4.29 6.17 -7.24
C GLN A 45 5.46 7.17 -7.28
N PRO A 46 5.40 8.22 -6.43
CA PRO A 46 6.51 9.17 -6.27
C PRO A 46 7.83 8.46 -5.93
N GLU A 47 8.94 8.92 -6.51
CA GLU A 47 10.23 8.20 -6.44
C GLU A 47 10.69 7.94 -5.00
N HIS A 48 10.52 8.93 -4.14
CA HIS A 48 10.88 8.87 -2.71
C HIS A 48 10.02 7.89 -1.90
N LEU A 49 8.89 7.42 -2.43
CA LEU A 49 8.00 6.44 -1.79
C LEU A 49 8.06 5.07 -2.45
N ARG A 50 8.80 4.89 -3.56
CA ARG A 50 8.93 3.60 -4.25
C ARG A 50 9.56 2.54 -3.37
N GLU A 51 10.59 2.90 -2.60
CA GLU A 51 11.23 1.97 -1.66
C GLU A 51 10.27 1.56 -0.55
N TYR A 52 9.54 2.52 0.01
CA TYR A 52 8.53 2.27 1.04
C TYR A 52 7.42 1.35 0.52
N PHE A 53 6.93 1.59 -0.71
CA PHE A 53 5.94 0.73 -1.36
C PHE A 53 6.44 -0.71 -1.50
N ARG A 54 7.68 -0.92 -1.96
CA ARG A 54 8.25 -2.26 -2.16
C ARG A 54 8.34 -3.02 -0.83
N ALA A 55 8.88 -2.38 0.21
CA ALA A 55 8.97 -2.95 1.54
C ALA A 55 7.58 -3.31 2.08
N ARG A 56 6.58 -2.44 1.85
CA ARG A 56 5.21 -2.69 2.28
C ARG A 56 4.54 -3.83 1.52
N LEU A 57 4.75 -3.90 0.21
CA LEU A 57 4.21 -4.96 -0.63
C LEU A 57 4.74 -6.33 -0.20
N GLU A 58 6.04 -6.43 0.07
CA GLU A 58 6.66 -7.65 0.58
C GLU A 58 6.09 -8.04 1.96
N TYR A 59 5.97 -7.07 2.87
CA TYR A 59 5.33 -7.29 4.16
C TYR A 59 3.90 -7.83 4.03
N LEU A 60 3.09 -7.25 3.13
CA LEU A 60 1.71 -7.67 2.92
C LEU A 60 1.58 -9.04 2.23
N ARG A 61 2.51 -9.38 1.33
CA ARG A 61 2.60 -10.73 0.73
C ARG A 61 2.93 -11.80 1.76
N ASN A 62 3.90 -11.51 2.64
CA ASN A 62 4.33 -12.41 3.71
C ASN A 62 3.34 -12.43 4.89
N SER A 63 2.45 -11.44 4.98
CA SER A 63 1.45 -11.38 6.03
C SER A 63 0.40 -12.49 5.85
N ARG A 64 0.28 -13.32 6.90
CA ARG A 64 -0.74 -14.36 7.05
C ARG A 64 -2.16 -13.82 7.24
N THR A 65 -2.35 -12.49 7.27
CA THR A 65 -3.70 -11.91 7.31
C THR A 65 -4.48 -12.44 6.12
N ARG A 66 -5.44 -13.33 6.38
CA ARG A 66 -6.39 -13.81 5.36
C ARG A 66 -7.20 -12.60 4.90
N MET A 67 -6.83 -12.06 3.76
CA MET A 67 -7.81 -11.31 2.97
C MET A 67 -8.73 -12.36 2.34
N PRO A 68 -10.06 -12.15 2.40
CA PRO A 68 -11.06 -13.14 2.03
C PRO A 68 -10.94 -13.59 0.57
#